data_AF-A0A381T2Q0-F1
#
_entry.id   AF-A0A381T2Q0-F1
#
_cell.length_a   1.000
_cell.length_b   1.000
_cell.length_c   1.000
_cell.angle_alpha   90.00
_cell.angle_beta   90.00
_cell.angle_gamma   90.00
#
_symmetry.space_group_name_H-M   'P 1'
#
loop_
_entity.id
_entity.type
_entity.pdbx_description
1 polymer ?
#
loop_
_entity_poly.entity_id
_entity_poly.type
_entity_poly.pdbx_seq_one_letter_code
_entity_poly.pdbx_strand_id
1 'polypeptide(L)'
;MFGVTAHNDPEFDTYTYGDNCEVNPRAMGMRNVARGDFLLFLSRLQYWEAGEPTDEFGFYFVGFIHVDQILRSVWVSPSELQMERFNVNAHLRRGIANRELWDGFWVFGGSSWSRRFYKAVPVTRNLCEQVFLTANGSPWEWKEKRTELQTIGSYTRSCRCAIDPAAANGKVRANILWNWIEKYSR
;
A
#
# COMPACT_ATOMS: atom_id res chain seq x y z
N MET A 1 -25.03 18.83 -6.95
CA MET A 1 -24.27 17.85 -6.14
C MET A 1 -22.89 17.75 -6.76
N PHE A 2 -21.88 18.41 -6.17
CA PHE A 2 -20.50 18.29 -6.64
C PHE A 2 -20.05 16.87 -6.26
N GLY A 3 -19.92 15.99 -7.25
CA GLY A 3 -19.41 14.64 -7.01
C GLY A 3 -17.97 14.74 -6.52
N VAL A 4 -17.69 14.18 -5.34
CA VAL A 4 -16.31 13.99 -4.91
C VAL A 4 -15.77 12.81 -5.71
N THR A 5 -14.83 13.06 -6.61
CA THR A 5 -14.13 11.98 -7.32
C THR A 5 -13.21 11.28 -6.33
N ALA A 6 -13.61 10.11 -5.85
CA ALA A 6 -12.75 9.24 -5.06
C ALA A 6 -11.83 8.43 -5.99
N HIS A 7 -10.55 8.39 -5.64
CA HIS A 7 -9.55 7.58 -6.34
C HIS A 7 -9.68 6.13 -5.86
N ASN A 8 -10.15 5.22 -6.71
CA ASN A 8 -10.19 3.79 -6.37
C ASN A 8 -8.83 3.16 -6.63
N ASP A 9 -7.89 3.35 -5.69
CA ASP A 9 -6.51 2.87 -5.78
C ASP A 9 -5.96 2.63 -4.35
N PRO A 10 -5.57 1.40 -3.96
CA PRO A 10 -5.55 0.17 -4.75
C PRO A 10 -6.95 -0.30 -5.16
N GLU A 11 -7.03 -0.81 -6.38
CA GLU A 11 -8.20 -1.52 -6.91
C GLU A 11 -8.00 -3.03 -6.66
N PHE A 12 -8.99 -3.69 -6.03
CA PHE A 12 -8.86 -5.07 -5.53
C PHE A 12 -9.65 -6.14 -6.29
N ASP A 13 -10.43 -5.79 -7.31
CA ASP A 13 -11.13 -6.75 -8.16
C ASP A 13 -10.18 -7.32 -9.23
N THR A 14 -9.26 -6.50 -9.72
CA THR A 14 -8.23 -6.86 -10.72
C THR A 14 -6.80 -6.71 -10.20
N TYR A 15 -6.66 -6.27 -8.94
CA TYR A 15 -5.38 -6.09 -8.23
C TYR A 15 -4.44 -5.15 -8.97
N THR A 16 -4.84 -3.89 -9.11
CA THR A 16 -3.96 -2.86 -9.66
C THR A 16 -3.72 -1.76 -8.65
N TYR A 17 -2.48 -1.25 -8.63
CA TYR A 17 -2.13 -0.07 -7.86
C TYR A 17 -1.30 0.89 -8.70
N GLY A 18 -1.59 2.19 -8.65
CA GLY A 18 -0.82 3.21 -9.36
C GLY A 18 -0.31 4.31 -8.44
N ASP A 19 0.85 4.88 -8.79
CA ASP A 19 1.35 6.12 -8.19
C ASP A 19 2.44 6.73 -9.09
N ASN A 20 2.78 7.99 -8.87
CA ASN A 20 3.87 8.63 -9.59
C ASN A 20 5.20 8.46 -8.84
N CYS A 21 5.88 7.35 -9.11
CA CYS A 21 7.18 7.02 -8.51
C CYS A 21 8.29 8.03 -8.85
N GLU A 22 8.15 8.83 -9.91
CA GLU A 22 9.18 9.78 -10.35
C GLU A 22 9.10 11.10 -9.57
N VAL A 23 7.90 11.62 -9.35
CA VAL A 23 7.70 12.96 -8.77
C VAL A 23 7.20 12.94 -7.34
N ASN A 24 6.44 11.92 -6.91
CA ASN A 24 5.88 11.86 -5.55
C ASN A 24 6.95 11.33 -4.58
N PRO A 25 7.49 12.15 -3.65
CA PRO A 25 8.56 11.73 -2.75
C PRO A 25 8.18 10.55 -1.86
N ARG A 26 6.87 10.37 -1.60
CA ARG A 26 6.34 9.26 -0.80
C ARG A 26 6.27 7.96 -1.59
N ALA A 27 6.26 8.02 -2.92
CA ALA A 27 6.17 6.88 -3.82
C ALA A 27 7.54 6.44 -4.37
N MET A 28 8.58 7.28 -4.28
CA MET A 28 9.89 7.03 -4.93
C MET A 28 10.51 5.67 -4.58
N GLY A 29 10.32 5.18 -3.34
CA GLY A 29 10.83 3.87 -2.92
C GLY A 29 10.29 2.71 -3.76
N MET A 30 9.14 2.89 -4.43
CA MET A 30 8.52 1.87 -5.27
C MET A 30 9.24 1.66 -6.60
N ARG A 31 10.21 2.51 -6.99
CA ARG A 31 11.06 2.23 -8.18
C ARG A 31 11.83 0.92 -8.04
N ASN A 32 12.13 0.54 -6.80
CA ASN A 32 12.86 -0.68 -6.46
C ASN A 32 11.97 -1.92 -6.40
N VAL A 33 10.65 -1.77 -6.52
CA VAL A 33 9.72 -2.91 -6.52
C VAL A 33 9.97 -3.76 -7.74
N ALA A 34 10.03 -5.07 -7.51
CA ALA A 34 10.22 -6.11 -8.50
C ALA A 34 9.06 -7.10 -8.48
N ARG A 35 8.99 -7.93 -9.52
CA ARG A 35 8.10 -9.08 -9.55
C ARG A 35 8.41 -10.00 -8.37
N GLY A 36 7.38 -10.44 -7.65
CA GLY A 36 7.48 -11.26 -6.44
C GLY A 36 7.39 -10.47 -5.13
N ASP A 37 7.49 -9.14 -5.18
CA ASP A 37 7.33 -8.30 -3.99
C ASP A 37 5.86 -8.19 -3.57
N PHE A 38 5.67 -7.82 -2.30
CA PHE A 38 4.35 -7.57 -1.72
C PHE A 38 4.18 -6.08 -1.40
N LEU A 39 3.18 -5.45 -2.00
CA LEU A 39 2.72 -4.10 -1.64
C LEU A 39 1.59 -4.24 -0.62
N LEU A 40 1.84 -3.90 0.64
CA LEU A 40 0.81 -3.87 1.68
C LEU A 40 0.15 -2.50 1.77
N PHE A 41 -1.18 -2.48 1.84
CA PHE A 41 -1.96 -1.24 1.86
C PHE A 41 -2.45 -0.93 3.26
N LEU A 42 -2.08 0.24 3.74
CA LEU A 42 -2.42 0.75 5.07
C LEU A 42 -3.51 1.81 4.98
N SER A 43 -4.55 1.68 5.79
CA SER A 43 -5.64 2.67 5.87
C SER A 43 -5.86 3.10 7.31
N ARG A 44 -6.14 4.40 7.51
CA ARG A 44 -6.64 4.90 8.79
C ARG A 44 -8.15 4.69 8.80
N LEU A 45 -8.65 3.85 9.69
CA LEU A 45 -10.07 3.57 9.83
C LEU A 45 -10.58 4.12 11.16
N GLN A 46 -11.84 4.52 11.16
CA GLN A 46 -12.59 4.91 12.34
C GLN A 46 -13.37 3.70 12.84
N TYR A 47 -13.45 3.51 14.14
CA TYR A 47 -14.29 2.47 14.71
C TYR A 47 -15.77 2.89 14.65
N TRP A 48 -16.65 1.92 14.45
CA TRP A 48 -18.09 2.14 14.35
C TRP A 48 -18.78 1.23 15.34
N GLU A 49 -19.70 1.79 16.12
CA GLU A 49 -20.47 1.08 17.13
C GLU A 49 -21.96 1.38 16.92
N ALA A 50 -22.79 0.32 16.85
CA ALA A 50 -24.23 0.42 16.61
C ALA A 50 -24.64 1.28 15.39
N GLY A 51 -23.80 1.32 14.35
CA GLY A 51 -24.07 2.09 13.13
C GLY A 51 -23.59 3.54 13.17
N GLU A 52 -23.01 3.98 14.29
CA GLU A 52 -22.48 5.33 14.47
C GLU A 52 -20.95 5.33 14.53
N PRO A 53 -20.28 6.34 13.96
CA PRO A 53 -18.83 6.48 14.08
C PRO A 53 -18.42 6.91 15.49
N THR A 54 -17.35 6.32 16.04
CA THR A 54 -16.76 6.74 17.32
C THR A 54 -15.53 7.65 17.09
N ASP A 55 -15.00 8.29 18.14
CA ASP A 55 -13.75 9.05 18.04
C ASP A 55 -12.48 8.18 18.09
N GLU A 56 -12.63 6.85 17.99
CA GLU A 56 -11.52 5.91 18.00
C GLU A 56 -11.02 5.65 16.58
N PHE A 57 -9.72 5.85 16.38
CA PHE A 57 -9.07 5.66 15.09
C PHE A 57 -7.87 4.72 15.23
N GLY A 58 -7.67 3.88 14.21
CA GLY A 58 -6.52 2.99 14.12
C GLY A 58 -6.00 2.90 12.69
N PHE A 59 -4.79 2.36 12.55
CA PHE A 59 -4.26 1.96 11.26
C PHE A 59 -4.48 0.47 11.06
N TYR A 60 -4.86 0.11 9.84
CA TYR A 60 -5.16 -1.27 9.48
C TYR A 60 -4.60 -1.59 8.11
N PHE A 61 -4.05 -2.79 7.93
CA PHE A 61 -3.85 -3.33 6.60
C PHE A 61 -5.20 -3.77 6.03
N VAL A 62 -5.50 -3.33 4.81
CA VAL A 62 -6.76 -3.68 4.12
C VAL A 62 -6.57 -4.77 3.07
N GLY A 63 -5.32 -5.03 2.70
CA GLY A 63 -4.95 -6.06 1.73
C GLY A 63 -3.52 -5.87 1.25
N PHE A 64 -3.16 -6.67 0.26
CA PHE A 64 -1.88 -6.57 -0.43
C PHE A 64 -1.99 -6.93 -1.91
N ILE A 65 -1.03 -6.44 -2.70
CA ILE A 65 -0.77 -6.87 -4.06
C ILE A 65 0.54 -7.65 -4.08
N HIS A 66 0.49 -8.91 -4.53
CA HIS A 66 1.70 -9.67 -4.87
C HIS A 66 2.05 -9.37 -6.33
N VAL A 67 3.12 -8.60 -6.53
CA VAL A 67 3.45 -7.96 -7.80
C VAL A 67 3.86 -9.00 -8.85
N ASP A 68 3.15 -9.01 -9.97
CA ASP A 68 3.43 -9.87 -11.13
C ASP A 68 3.94 -9.06 -12.34
N GLN A 69 3.32 -7.91 -12.58
CA GLN A 69 3.56 -7.05 -13.73
C GLN A 69 3.73 -5.60 -13.29
N ILE A 70 4.52 -4.83 -14.04
CA ILE A 70 4.79 -3.42 -13.74
C ILE A 70 4.82 -2.63 -15.04
N LEU A 71 3.94 -1.63 -15.18
CA LEU A 71 4.08 -0.56 -16.17
C LEU A 71 4.88 0.57 -15.52
N ARG A 72 6.07 0.85 -16.07
CA ARG A 72 6.99 1.86 -15.54
C ARG A 72 6.90 3.12 -16.40
N SER A 73 6.95 4.28 -15.76
CA SER A 73 7.08 5.60 -16.40
C SER A 73 6.15 5.80 -17.60
N VAL A 74 4.84 5.75 -17.36
CA VAL A 74 3.81 5.80 -18.40
C VAL A 74 3.55 7.27 -18.81
N TRP A 75 4.09 7.65 -19.96
CA TRP A 75 3.93 9.00 -20.57
C TRP A 75 2.98 9.04 -21.76
N VAL A 76 2.54 7.88 -22.23
CA VAL A 76 1.61 7.72 -23.34
C VAL A 76 0.74 6.50 -23.08
N SER A 77 -0.35 6.35 -23.84
CA SER A 77 -1.18 5.16 -23.77
C SER A 77 -0.33 3.88 -23.98
N PRO A 78 -0.42 2.90 -23.06
CA PRO A 78 0.21 1.59 -23.23
C PRO A 78 -0.30 0.83 -24.46
N SER A 79 0.37 -0.29 -24.79
CA SER A 79 -0.09 -1.18 -25.86
C SER A 79 -1.46 -1.79 -25.55
N GLU A 80 -2.16 -2.29 -26.57
CA GLU A 80 -3.49 -2.91 -26.41
C GLU A 80 -3.47 -4.05 -25.37
N LEU A 81 -2.47 -4.93 -25.42
CA LEU A 81 -2.29 -6.02 -24.44
C LEU A 81 -2.07 -5.49 -23.00
N GLN A 82 -1.31 -4.40 -22.84
CA GLN A 82 -1.12 -3.78 -21.53
C GLN A 82 -2.42 -3.11 -21.05
N MET A 83 -3.18 -2.51 -21.97
CA MET A 83 -4.47 -1.91 -21.67
C MET A 83 -5.49 -2.97 -21.22
N GLU A 84 -5.52 -4.15 -21.83
CA GLU A 84 -6.37 -5.26 -21.37
C GLU A 84 -6.12 -5.62 -19.89
N ARG A 85 -4.86 -5.58 -19.44
CA ARG A 85 -4.50 -5.89 -18.05
C ARG A 85 -4.84 -4.77 -17.07
N PHE A 86 -4.66 -3.52 -17.48
CA PHE A 86 -4.56 -2.38 -16.56
C PHE A 86 -5.63 -1.29 -16.75
N ASN A 87 -6.54 -1.40 -17.73
CA ASN A 87 -7.48 -0.32 -18.09
C ASN A 87 -8.40 0.17 -16.96
N VAL A 88 -8.62 -0.64 -15.91
CA VAL A 88 -9.41 -0.26 -14.74
C VAL A 88 -8.62 0.56 -13.74
N ASN A 89 -7.28 0.58 -13.82
CA ASN A 89 -6.46 1.37 -12.94
C ASN A 89 -6.77 2.86 -13.12
N ALA A 90 -6.92 3.57 -12.01
CA ALA A 90 -7.39 4.93 -12.02
C ALA A 90 -6.41 5.92 -12.68
N HIS A 91 -5.10 5.67 -12.65
CA HIS A 91 -4.12 6.52 -13.33
C HIS A 91 -4.21 6.38 -14.87
N LEU A 92 -4.44 5.16 -15.38
CA LEU A 92 -4.72 4.92 -16.80
C LEU A 92 -6.02 5.60 -17.21
N ARG A 93 -7.11 5.40 -16.44
CA ARG A 93 -8.40 6.06 -16.72
C ARG A 93 -8.27 7.58 -16.76
N ARG A 94 -7.46 8.14 -15.87
CA ARG A 94 -7.14 9.57 -15.83
C ARG A 94 -6.40 10.03 -17.09
N GLY A 95 -5.38 9.29 -17.54
CA GLY A 95 -4.67 9.58 -18.80
C GLY A 95 -5.54 9.45 -20.05
N ILE A 96 -6.46 8.47 -20.10
CA ILE A 96 -7.43 8.32 -21.19
C ILE A 96 -8.38 9.51 -21.24
N ALA A 97 -8.85 9.98 -20.08
CA ALA A 97 -9.77 11.11 -19.98
C ALA A 97 -9.09 12.45 -20.27
N ASN A 98 -7.81 12.61 -19.92
CA ASN A 98 -7.03 13.81 -20.20
C ASN A 98 -5.58 13.45 -20.56
N ARG A 99 -5.17 13.82 -21.78
CA ARG A 99 -3.84 13.55 -22.32
C ARG A 99 -2.70 14.20 -21.52
N GLU A 100 -2.95 15.28 -20.79
CA GLU A 100 -1.92 15.93 -19.94
C GLU A 100 -1.59 15.10 -18.70
N LEU A 101 -2.43 14.12 -18.35
CA LEU A 101 -2.29 13.30 -17.15
C LEU A 101 -1.57 11.97 -17.43
N TRP A 102 -0.97 11.83 -18.62
CA TRP A 102 0.10 10.85 -18.88
C TRP A 102 1.43 11.40 -18.34
N ASP A 103 1.54 11.44 -17.01
CA ASP A 103 2.55 12.20 -16.27
C ASP A 103 3.75 11.36 -15.77
N GLY A 104 4.00 10.21 -16.39
CA GLY A 104 5.10 9.33 -16.02
C GLY A 104 4.82 8.46 -14.79
N PHE A 105 3.55 8.29 -14.41
CA PHE A 105 3.15 7.40 -13.33
C PHE A 105 3.51 5.94 -13.61
N TRP A 106 3.50 5.12 -12.56
CA TRP A 106 3.73 3.69 -12.64
C TRP A 106 2.46 2.95 -12.23
N VAL A 107 2.27 1.74 -12.76
CA VAL A 107 1.17 0.85 -12.38
C VAL A 107 1.70 -0.54 -12.08
N PHE A 108 1.30 -1.09 -10.94
CA PHE A 108 1.66 -2.40 -10.44
C PHE A 108 0.45 -3.33 -10.59
N GLY A 109 0.65 -4.48 -11.23
CA GLY A 109 -0.37 -5.48 -11.47
C GLY A 109 -0.10 -6.71 -10.61
N GLY A 110 -1.10 -7.11 -9.83
CA GLY A 110 -1.03 -8.26 -8.96
C GLY A 110 -1.20 -9.59 -9.67
N SER A 111 -0.65 -10.64 -9.07
CA SER A 111 -0.96 -12.03 -9.38
C SER A 111 -2.22 -12.50 -8.64
N SER A 112 -2.59 -13.78 -8.87
CA SER A 112 -3.63 -14.50 -8.12
C SER A 112 -3.36 -14.67 -6.62
N TRP A 113 -2.15 -14.35 -6.15
CA TRP A 113 -1.82 -14.35 -4.72
C TRP A 113 -2.20 -13.04 -4.02
N SER A 114 -2.50 -11.98 -4.77
CA SER A 114 -2.99 -10.71 -4.22
C SER A 114 -4.31 -10.91 -3.49
N ARG A 115 -4.57 -10.08 -2.47
CA ARG A 115 -5.75 -10.28 -1.62
C ARG A 115 -6.22 -8.98 -0.98
N ARG A 116 -7.54 -8.74 -1.05
CA ARG A 116 -8.25 -7.87 -0.10
C ARG A 116 -8.64 -8.69 1.12
N PHE A 117 -8.37 -8.18 2.31
CA PHE A 117 -8.74 -8.88 3.53
C PHE A 117 -10.25 -8.79 3.79
N TYR A 118 -10.82 -9.84 4.38
CA TYR A 118 -12.22 -9.83 4.77
C TYR A 118 -12.44 -8.90 5.95
N LYS A 119 -11.52 -8.93 6.92
CA LYS A 119 -11.40 -7.94 8.00
C LYS A 119 -10.09 -7.19 7.90
N ALA A 120 -10.13 -5.88 8.16
CA ALA A 120 -8.94 -5.06 8.21
C ALA A 120 -8.04 -5.52 9.38
N VAL A 121 -6.76 -5.75 9.09
CA VAL A 121 -5.79 -6.29 10.06
C VAL A 121 -5.19 -5.14 10.87
N PRO A 122 -5.30 -5.12 12.20
CA PRO A 122 -4.83 -4.00 13.01
C PRO A 122 -3.30 -3.87 12.94
N VAL A 123 -2.84 -2.64 12.73
CA VAL A 123 -1.43 -2.25 12.81
C VAL A 123 -1.23 -1.55 14.14
N THR A 124 -0.69 -2.30 15.10
CA THR A 124 -0.52 -1.84 16.48
C THR A 124 0.96 -1.55 16.78
N ARG A 125 1.23 -0.83 17.86
CA ARG A 125 2.59 -0.65 18.39
C ARG A 125 3.33 -1.98 18.55
N ASN A 126 2.66 -2.98 19.12
CA ASN A 126 3.23 -4.32 19.34
C ASN A 126 3.69 -4.96 18.01
N LEU A 127 2.84 -4.93 16.98
CA LEU A 127 3.24 -5.40 15.64
C LEU A 127 4.43 -4.59 15.10
N CYS A 128 4.35 -3.26 15.20
CA CYS A 128 5.36 -2.37 14.65
C CYS A 128 6.74 -2.57 15.29
N GLU A 129 6.82 -2.75 16.61
CA GLU A 129 8.07 -3.00 17.34
C GLU A 129 8.73 -4.32 16.93
N GLN A 130 7.94 -5.34 16.57
CA GLN A 130 8.46 -6.63 16.14
C GLN A 130 8.87 -6.65 14.66
N VAL A 131 8.19 -5.88 13.81
CA VAL A 131 8.25 -6.06 12.36
C VAL A 131 8.99 -4.93 11.65
N PHE A 132 8.77 -3.67 12.05
CA PHE A 132 9.19 -2.53 11.25
C PHE A 132 10.45 -1.86 11.80
N LEU A 133 11.32 -1.51 10.87
CA LEU A 133 12.54 -0.76 11.13
C LEU A 133 12.48 0.58 10.40
N THR A 134 13.37 1.49 10.76
CA THR A 134 13.62 2.71 10.00
C THR A 134 14.54 2.41 8.80
N ALA A 135 14.78 3.40 7.94
CA ALA A 135 15.60 3.22 6.74
C ALA A 135 17.07 2.86 7.06
N ASN A 136 17.57 3.20 8.26
CA ASN A 136 18.93 2.83 8.68
C ASN A 136 18.96 1.47 9.44
N GLY A 137 17.83 0.76 9.53
CA GLY A 137 17.71 -0.51 10.23
C GLY A 137 17.44 -0.41 11.73
N SER A 138 17.33 0.79 12.31
CA SER A 138 16.98 0.94 13.73
C SER A 138 15.50 0.64 13.99
N PRO A 139 15.10 0.26 15.22
CA PRO A 139 13.70 0.25 15.62
C PRO A 139 13.05 1.64 15.49
N TRP A 140 11.72 1.67 15.41
CA TRP A 140 10.97 2.92 15.50
C TRP A 140 11.07 3.53 16.90
N GLU A 141 11.08 4.86 16.95
CA GLU A 141 11.12 5.61 18.21
C GLU A 141 9.70 5.98 18.65
N TRP A 142 9.32 5.55 19.86
CA TRP A 142 8.02 5.85 20.47
C TRP A 142 8.16 6.96 21.51
N LYS A 143 7.99 8.20 21.07
CA LYS A 143 8.15 9.39 21.93
C LYS A 143 6.95 9.54 22.87
N GLU A 144 7.21 9.89 24.14
CA GLU A 144 6.17 10.09 25.16
C GLU A 144 5.09 11.10 24.76
N LYS A 145 5.47 12.14 24.00
CA LYS A 145 4.54 13.20 23.54
C LYS A 145 3.78 12.85 22.26
N ARG A 146 3.83 11.60 21.77
CA ARG A 146 3.13 11.17 20.56
C ARG A 146 2.24 9.98 20.83
N THR A 147 1.03 10.01 20.29
CA THR A 147 0.15 8.85 20.31
C THR A 147 0.68 7.75 19.38
N GLU A 148 0.19 6.53 19.58
CA GLU A 148 0.47 5.41 18.69
C GLU A 148 0.07 5.73 17.25
N LEU A 149 -1.13 6.28 17.07
CA LEU A 149 -1.66 6.71 15.78
C LEU A 149 -0.73 7.72 15.09
N GLN A 150 -0.26 8.74 15.81
CA GLN A 150 0.67 9.74 15.27
C GLN A 150 2.02 9.13 14.89
N THR A 151 2.51 8.15 15.65
CA THR A 151 3.80 7.52 15.41
C THR A 151 3.75 6.59 14.20
N ILE A 152 2.77 5.69 14.13
CA ILE A 152 2.56 4.82 12.96
C ILE A 152 2.39 5.67 11.71
N GLY A 153 1.46 6.64 11.75
CA GLY A 153 1.23 7.56 10.65
C GLY A 153 2.43 8.44 10.30
N SER A 154 3.43 8.58 11.17
CA SER A 154 4.69 9.26 10.85
C SER A 154 5.65 8.36 10.09
N TYR A 155 5.80 7.10 10.51
CA TYR A 155 6.74 6.15 9.91
C TYR A 155 6.25 5.50 8.62
N THR A 156 4.94 5.57 8.34
CA THR A 156 4.31 4.97 7.15
C THR A 156 3.92 5.98 6.08
N ARG A 157 4.38 7.23 6.16
CA ARG A 157 4.04 8.27 5.16
C ARG A 157 4.66 8.03 3.79
N SER A 158 5.75 7.26 3.72
CA SER A 158 6.43 6.93 2.48
C SER A 158 6.50 5.42 2.29
N CYS A 159 6.33 5.00 1.04
CA CYS A 159 6.55 3.64 0.60
C CYS A 159 8.04 3.31 0.69
N ARG A 160 8.37 2.24 1.38
CA ARG A 160 9.73 1.73 1.55
C ARG A 160 9.72 0.22 1.61
N CYS A 161 10.84 -0.41 1.27
CA CYS A 161 11.05 -1.81 1.63
C CYS A 161 11.11 -1.92 3.16
N ALA A 162 10.04 -2.43 3.77
CA ALA A 162 9.90 -2.55 5.21
C ALA A 162 10.52 -3.87 5.73
N ILE A 163 10.48 -4.91 4.90
CA ILE A 163 10.97 -6.25 5.21
C ILE A 163 11.62 -6.80 3.96
N ASP A 164 12.91 -7.10 4.06
CA ASP A 164 13.63 -7.90 3.08
C ASP A 164 13.93 -9.26 3.72
N PRO A 165 13.30 -10.37 3.27
CA PRO A 165 13.57 -11.70 3.78
C PRO A 165 15.02 -12.18 3.58
N ALA A 166 15.80 -11.56 2.68
CA ALA A 166 17.21 -11.89 2.48
C ALA A 166 18.12 -11.21 3.51
N ALA A 167 17.65 -10.14 4.17
CA ALA A 167 18.41 -9.43 5.19
C ALA A 167 18.45 -10.18 6.55
N ALA A 168 19.41 -9.80 7.41
CA ALA A 168 19.51 -10.32 8.77
C ALA A 168 18.19 -10.13 9.54
N ASN A 169 17.69 -11.21 10.16
CA ASN A 169 16.38 -11.30 10.82
C ASN A 169 15.16 -10.97 9.93
N GLY A 170 15.33 -10.77 8.63
CA GLY A 170 14.27 -10.45 7.68
C GLY A 170 13.21 -11.54 7.59
N LYS A 171 13.64 -12.81 7.50
CA LYS A 171 12.73 -13.98 7.50
C LYS A 171 11.87 -14.06 8.76
N VAL A 172 12.46 -13.77 9.93
CA VAL A 172 11.73 -13.81 11.20
C VAL A 172 10.64 -12.74 11.22
N ARG A 173 10.97 -11.50 10.83
CA ARG A 173 9.99 -10.40 10.75
C ARG A 173 8.90 -10.66 9.72
N ALA A 174 9.26 -11.24 8.57
CA ALA A 174 8.28 -11.67 7.56
C ALA A 174 7.31 -12.71 8.13
N ASN A 175 7.81 -13.73 8.84
CA ASN A 175 6.96 -14.75 9.47
C ASN A 175 6.03 -14.14 10.52
N ILE A 176 6.52 -13.23 11.36
CA ILE A 176 5.69 -12.51 12.35
C ILE A 176 4.56 -11.75 11.64
N LEU A 177 4.89 -10.99 10.57
CA LEU A 177 3.90 -10.24 9.80
C LEU A 177 2.83 -11.17 9.20
N TRP A 178 3.24 -12.24 8.53
CA TRP A 178 2.29 -13.15 7.87
C TRP A 178 1.42 -13.91 8.87
N ASN A 179 1.97 -14.36 10.00
CA ASN A 179 1.20 -14.96 11.09
C ASN A 179 0.18 -13.97 11.66
N TRP A 180 0.56 -12.70 11.82
CA TRP A 180 -0.34 -11.64 12.28
C TRP A 180 -1.49 -11.41 11.28
N ILE A 181 -1.15 -11.29 9.99
CA ILE A 181 -2.15 -11.14 8.93
C ILE A 181 -3.11 -12.33 8.92
N GLU A 182 -2.61 -13.56 8.97
CA GLU A 182 -3.47 -14.75 8.98
C GLU A 182 -4.42 -14.77 10.17
N LYS A 183 -3.94 -14.37 11.36
CA LYS A 183 -4.73 -14.34 12.59
C LYS A 183 -5.91 -13.36 12.51
N TYR A 184 -5.71 -12.19 11.90
CA TYR A 184 -6.69 -11.09 11.96
C TYR A 184 -7.46 -10.83 10.65
N SER A 185 -7.03 -11.39 9.51
CA SER A 185 -7.65 -11.11 8.19
C SER A 185 -8.91 -11.93 7.86
N ARG A 186 -9.26 -12.88 8.73
CA ARG A 186 -10.41 -13.80 8.59
C ARG A 186 -11.68 -13.28 9.24
#